data_AF-I3S261-F1
#
_entry.id   AF-I3S261-F1
#
_cell.length_a   1.000
_cell.length_b   1.000
_cell.length_c   1.000
_cell.angle_alpha   90.00
_cell.angle_beta   90.00
_cell.angle_gamma   90.00
#
_symmetry.space_group_name_H-M   'P 1'
#
loop_
_entity.id
_entity.type
_entity.pdbx_description
1 polymer ?
#
loop_
_entity_poly.entity_id
_entity_poly.type
_entity_poly.pdbx_seq_one_letter_code
_entity_poly.pdbx_strand_id
1 'polypeptide(L)' 'MWFHRPYRADDWILFVIFSPTAFNARGYVTGRMFNQKGELLVSLVQEGLARKEIPKRSATNSKL' A
#
# COMPACT_ATOMS: atom_id res chain seq x y z
N MET A 1 12.81 3.06 -0.12
CA MET A 1 12.94 2.02 -1.18
C MET A 1 14.41 1.71 -1.34
N TRP A 2 14.75 0.47 -1.68
CA TRP A 2 16.12 0.02 -1.95
C TRP A 2 16.13 -0.71 -3.29
N PHE A 3 16.94 -0.22 -4.22
CA PHE A 3 17.07 -0.73 -5.57
C PHE A 3 18.30 -1.63 -5.66
N HIS A 4 18.10 -2.91 -5.91
CA HIS A 4 19.16 -3.92 -5.88
C HIS A 4 19.73 -4.22 -7.27
N ARG A 5 18.93 -4.01 -8.32
CA ARG A 5 19.26 -4.34 -9.71
C ARG A 5 18.65 -3.31 -10.67
N PRO A 6 19.25 -3.10 -11.85
CA PRO A 6 18.60 -2.37 -12.93
C PRO A 6 17.29 -3.05 -13.32
N TYR A 7 16.29 -2.23 -13.67
CA TYR A 7 15.00 -2.70 -14.17
C TYR A 7 14.44 -1.67 -15.13
N ARG A 8 13.50 -2.10 -15.97
CA ARG A 8 12.72 -1.20 -16.82
C ARG A 8 11.26 -1.24 -16.41
N ALA A 9 10.59 -0.09 -16.50
CA ALA A 9 9.18 0.03 -16.12
C ALA A 9 8.21 -0.49 -17.18
N ASP A 10 8.69 -0.75 -18.40
CA ASP A 10 7.94 -1.35 -19.50
C ASP A 10 8.02 -2.89 -19.52
N ASP A 11 8.81 -3.50 -18.63
CA ASP A 11 8.81 -4.94 -18.37
C ASP A 11 7.80 -5.33 -17.30
N TRP A 12 7.31 -6.58 -17.35
CA TRP A 12 6.51 -7.14 -16.27
C TRP A 12 7.29 -7.25 -14.97
N ILE A 13 6.73 -6.65 -13.91
CA ILE A 13 7.26 -6.70 -12.55
C ILE A 13 6.18 -7.26 -11.62
N LEU A 14 6.48 -8.35 -10.93
CA LEU A 14 5.64 -8.87 -9.85
C LEU A 14 5.88 -8.05 -8.59
N PHE A 15 4.84 -7.40 -8.08
CA PHE A 15 4.91 -6.65 -6.82
C PHE A 15 4.17 -7.39 -5.70
N VAL A 16 4.93 -7.98 -4.78
CA VAL A 16 4.40 -8.68 -3.60
C VAL A 16 4.36 -7.71 -2.43
N ILE A 17 3.16 -7.43 -1.92
CA ILE A 17 2.92 -6.52 -0.80
C ILE A 17 2.32 -7.29 0.37
N PHE A 18 2.82 -7.02 1.57
CA PHE A 18 2.30 -7.62 2.80
C PHE A 18 2.29 -6.60 3.95
N SER A 19 1.22 -6.63 4.75
CA SER A 19 1.04 -5.81 5.95
C SER A 19 1.09 -6.69 7.20
N PRO A 20 2.13 -6.62 8.03
CA PRO A 20 2.18 -7.35 9.29
C PRO A 20 1.33 -6.72 10.39
N THR A 21 1.03 -5.42 10.31
CA THR A 21 0.33 -4.70 11.38
C THR A 21 -0.40 -3.46 10.89
N ALA A 22 -1.55 -3.22 11.51
CA ALA A 22 -2.27 -1.95 11.44
C ALA A 22 -2.75 -1.60 12.85
N PHE A 23 -2.33 -0.44 13.35
CA PHE A 23 -2.67 0.02 14.69
C PHE A 23 -2.69 1.55 14.77
N ASN A 24 -3.54 2.08 15.65
CA ASN A 24 -3.67 3.52 15.92
C ASN A 24 -3.77 4.38 14.64
N ALA A 25 -4.70 4.00 13.76
CA ALA A 25 -4.95 4.62 12.47
C ALA A 25 -3.75 4.65 11.51
N ARG A 26 -2.75 3.79 11.69
CA ARG A 26 -1.64 3.60 10.74
C ARG A 26 -1.56 2.15 10.28
N GLY A 27 -1.11 1.95 9.04
CA GLY A 27 -0.76 0.65 8.49
C GLY A 27 0.70 0.64 8.06
N TYR A 28 1.43 -0.38 8.47
CA TYR A 28 2.80 -0.64 8.01
C TYR A 28 2.77 -1.69 6.92
N VAL A 29 3.43 -1.42 5.79
CA VAL A 29 3.51 -2.34 4.67
C VAL A 29 4.96 -2.56 4.25
N THR A 30 5.25 -3.79 3.85
CA THR A 30 6.49 -4.17 3.19
C THR A 30 6.18 -4.61 1.76
N GLY A 31 7.13 -4.39 0.87
CA GLY A 31 6.98 -4.67 -0.55
C GLY A 31 8.26 -5.23 -1.16
N ARG A 32 8.11 -6.19 -2.07
CA ARG A 32 9.20 -6.77 -2.85
C ARG A 32 8.79 -6.85 -4.33
N MET A 33 9.63 -6.33 -5.21
CA MET A 33 9.42 -6.34 -6.65
C MET A 33 10.37 -7.32 -7.32
N PHE A 34 9.85 -8.18 -8.18
CA PHE A 34 10.61 -9.21 -8.89
C PHE A 34 10.41 -9.10 -10.41
N ASN A 35 11.44 -9.44 -11.20
CA ASN A 35 11.27 -9.61 -12.65
C ASN A 35 10.67 -10.99 -12.98
N GLN A 36 10.40 -11.23 -14.27
CA GLN A 36 9.87 -12.51 -14.77
C GLN A 36 10.79 -13.72 -14.52
N LYS A 37 12.08 -13.49 -14.23
CA LYS A 37 13.04 -14.55 -13.87
C LYS A 37 13.06 -14.84 -12.37
N GLY A 38 12.26 -14.13 -11.57
CA GLY A 38 12.20 -14.27 -10.11
C GLY A 38 13.31 -13.52 -9.36
N GLU A 39 14.06 -12.64 -10.03
CA GLU A 39 15.14 -11.87 -9.40
C GLU A 39 14.58 -10.67 -8.63
N LEU A 40 15.03 -10.47 -7.39
CA LEU A 40 14.61 -9.35 -6.56
C LEU A 40 15.18 -8.03 -7.10
N LEU A 41 14.31 -7.13 -7.56
CA LEU A 41 14.67 -5.81 -8.10
C LEU A 41 14.68 -4.75 -7.01
N VAL A 42 13.62 -4.67 -6.22
CA VAL A 42 13.40 -3.59 -5.24
C VAL A 42 12.80 -4.15 -3.96
N SER A 43 13.31 -3.68 -2.82
CA SER A 43 12.64 -3.82 -1.52
C SER A 43 12.11 -2.46 -1.08
N LEU A 44 10.95 -2.42 -0.44
CA LEU A 44 10.42 -1.19 0.10
C LEU A 44 9.60 -1.41 1.36
N VAL A 45 9.51 -0.35 2.15
CA VAL A 45 8.65 -0.25 3.33
C VAL A 45 7.91 1.08 3.25
N GLN A 46 6.69 1.11 3.75
CA GLN A 46 5.91 2.33 3.88
C GLN A 46 5.04 2.23 5.12
N GLU A 47 4.85 3.35 5.82
CA GLU A 47 3.78 3.51 6.80
C GLU A 47 2.81 4.57 6.28
N GLY A 48 1.51 4.30 6.41
CA GLY A 48 0.46 5.18 5.91
C GLY A 48 -0.66 5.35 6.92
N LEU A 49 -1.31 6.51 6.87
CA LEU A 49 -2.51 6.81 7.67
C LEU A 49 -3.72 6.08 7.07
N ALA A 50 -4.40 5.28 7.89
CA ALA A 50 -5.62 4.55 7.57
C ALA A 50 -6.70 4.89 8.61
N ARG A 51 -7.59 5.83 8.27
CA ARG A 51 -8.69 6.26 9.14
C ARG A 51 -10.00 5.64 8.69
N LYS A 52 -10.82 5.21 9.66
CA LYS A 52 -12.20 4.80 9.39
C LYS A 52 -13.01 6.04 9.03
N GLU A 53 -13.68 5.98 7.89
CA GLU A 53 -14.68 6.98 7.53
C GLU A 53 -15.80 7.00 8.58
N ILE A 54 -16.13 8.18 9.09
CA ILE A 54 -17.30 8.39 9.94
C ILE A 54 -18.46 8.74 9.00
N PRO A 55 -19.52 7.91 8.92
CA PRO A 55 -20.67 8.22 8.07
C PRO A 55 -21.22 9.60 8.41
N LYS A 56 -21.41 10.46 7.40
CA LYS A 56 -22.15 11.70 7.60
C LYS A 56 -23.55 11.33 8.08
N ARG A 57 -23.91 11.76 9.28
CA ARG A 57 -25.28 11.67 9.78
C ARG A 57 -26.17 12.35 8.74
N SER A 58 -27.12 11.61 8.15
CA SER A 58 -28.09 12.23 7.24
C SER A 58 -28.75 13.38 8.00
N ALA A 59 -28.78 14.55 7.38
CA ALA A 59 -29.52 15.67 7.94
C ALA A 59 -30.96 15.18 8.13
N THR A 60 -31.42 15.13 9.38
CA THR A 60 -32.82 14.85 9.69
C THR A 60 -33.65 15.81 8.86
N ASN A 61 -34.50 15.31 7.95
CA ASN A 61 -35.41 16.14 7.18
C ASN A 61 -36.19 17.02 8.15
N SER A 62 -35.88 18.32 8.14
CA SER A 62 -36.63 19.31 8.88
C SER A 62 -38.04 19.31 8.29
N LYS A 63 -39.01 18.84 9.08
CA LYS A 63 -40.43 18.96 8.75
C LYS A 63 -40.84 20.41 9.04
N LEU A 64 -40.56 21.29 8.08
CA LEU A 64 -41.40 22.44 7.81
C LEU A 64 -42.53 21.99 6.88
#